data_AF-K4REQ2-F1
#
_entry.id   AF-K4REQ2-F1
#
_cell.length_a   1.000
_cell.length_b   1.000
_cell.length_c   1.000
_cell.angle_alpha   90.00
_cell.angle_beta   90.00
_cell.angle_gamma   90.00
#
_symmetry.space_group_name_H-M   'P 1'
#
loop_
_entity.id
_entity.type
_entity.pdbx_description
1 polymer ?
#
loop_
_entity_poly.entity_id
_entity_poly.type
_entity_poly.pdbx_seq_one_letter_code
_entity_poly.pdbx_strand_id
1 'polypeptide(L)'
;MGHLVFISIVGVDLVPLGYYRSKLAVERLVEGSGIGWTILRATQFHDLLAQVFGSLSKSPLMLLPAGVRDQPVAVAEVADRLTELAAGAPAGRVEDVAGPEVRSFESLARAYLRATGRRRPVLNVPLTGKTYRAFRAGGHLAPERAVGKGTFEEYLAERFRD
;
A
#
# COMPACT_ATOMS: atom_id res chain seq x y z
N MET A 1 -23.97 -15.55 -14.94
CA MET A 1 -24.08 -14.60 -13.82
C MET A 1 -22.81 -13.76 -13.79
N GLY A 2 -22.90 -12.45 -13.56
CA GLY A 2 -21.72 -11.57 -13.47
C GLY A 2 -21.09 -11.60 -12.08
N HIS A 3 -19.76 -11.56 -12.02
CA HIS A 3 -18.98 -11.44 -10.79
C HIS A 3 -18.03 -10.25 -10.90
N LEU A 4 -18.19 -9.28 -10.00
CA LEU A 4 -17.33 -8.11 -9.92
C LEU A 4 -16.29 -8.29 -8.82
N VAL A 5 -15.01 -8.34 -9.18
CA VAL A 5 -13.90 -8.32 -8.22
C VAL A 5 -13.30 -6.92 -8.18
N PHE A 6 -13.28 -6.32 -7.00
CA PHE A 6 -12.79 -4.96 -6.79
C PHE A 6 -11.62 -4.92 -5.81
N ILE A 7 -10.51 -4.34 -6.26
CA ILE A 7 -9.36 -4.04 -5.40
C ILE A 7 -9.49 -2.66 -4.75
N SER A 8 -9.34 -2.66 -3.43
CA SER A 8 -9.37 -1.50 -2.55
C SER A 8 -8.11 -1.45 -1.68
N ILE A 9 -8.07 -0.56 -0.70
CA ILE A 9 -6.88 -0.24 0.09
C ILE A 9 -7.11 -0.49 1.57
N VAL A 10 -6.18 -1.15 2.26
CA VAL A 10 -6.27 -1.41 3.70
C VAL A 10 -6.53 -0.09 4.45
N GLY A 11 -7.54 -0.10 5.31
CA GLY A 11 -7.94 1.06 6.10
C GLY A 11 -8.50 2.25 5.33
N VAL A 12 -9.09 2.00 4.15
CA VAL A 12 -9.79 3.02 3.33
C VAL A 12 -10.87 3.80 4.09
N ASP A 13 -11.43 3.19 5.14
CA ASP A 13 -12.43 3.72 6.06
C ASP A 13 -11.84 4.31 7.36
N LEU A 14 -10.55 4.09 7.63
CA LEU A 14 -9.85 4.55 8.83
C LEU A 14 -9.02 5.81 8.58
N VAL A 15 -8.39 5.94 7.41
CA VAL A 15 -7.53 7.07 7.08
C VAL A 15 -8.32 8.12 6.29
N PRO A 16 -8.52 9.35 6.81
CA PRO A 16 -9.35 10.38 6.18
C PRO A 16 -8.65 11.10 5.01
N LEU A 17 -8.06 10.33 4.09
CA LEU A 17 -7.45 10.81 2.85
C LEU A 17 -8.54 10.95 1.77
N GLY A 18 -8.48 12.02 0.96
CA GLY A 18 -9.48 12.25 -0.10
C GLY A 18 -9.62 11.08 -1.08
N TYR A 19 -8.48 10.54 -1.52
CA TYR A 19 -8.44 9.37 -2.38
C TYR A 19 -9.09 8.13 -1.74
N TYR A 20 -8.89 7.92 -0.44
CA TYR A 20 -9.50 6.80 0.29
C TYR A 20 -11.03 6.97 0.36
N ARG A 21 -11.52 8.19 0.63
CA ARG A 21 -12.97 8.44 0.58
C ARG A 21 -13.59 8.08 -0.78
N SER A 22 -12.90 8.38 -1.88
CA SER A 22 -13.34 7.99 -3.21
C SER A 22 -13.34 6.47 -3.40
N LYS A 23 -12.27 5.77 -2.98
CA LYS A 23 -12.22 4.30 -3.03
C LYS A 23 -13.32 3.64 -2.19
N LEU A 24 -13.59 4.15 -0.99
CA LEU A 24 -14.68 3.68 -0.13
C LEU A 24 -16.06 3.94 -0.74
N ALA A 25 -16.24 5.06 -1.45
CA ALA A 25 -17.47 5.31 -2.18
C ALA A 25 -17.68 4.27 -3.29
N VAL A 26 -16.61 3.85 -3.99
CA VAL A 26 -16.68 2.77 -4.97
C VAL A 26 -16.98 1.43 -4.31
N GLU A 27 -16.40 1.10 -3.15
CA GLU A 27 -16.77 -0.12 -2.39
C GLU A 27 -18.29 -0.19 -2.17
N ARG A 28 -18.90 0.90 -1.72
CA ARG A 28 -20.36 0.98 -1.47
C ARG A 28 -21.19 0.84 -2.75
N LEU A 29 -20.71 1.38 -3.87
CA LEU A 29 -21.39 1.22 -5.17
C LEU A 29 -21.32 -0.22 -5.66
N VAL A 30 -20.19 -0.91 -5.45
CA VAL A 30 -20.03 -2.34 -5.75
C VAL A 30 -20.98 -3.19 -4.91
N GLU A 31 -21.01 -2.94 -3.59
CA GLU A 31 -21.87 -3.63 -2.64
C GLU A 31 -23.37 -3.47 -2.99
N GLY A 32 -23.78 -2.28 -3.40
CA GLY A 32 -25.16 -1.95 -3.78
C GLY A 32 -25.54 -2.26 -5.23
N SER A 33 -24.63 -2.85 -6.04
CA SER A 33 -24.83 -2.98 -7.50
C SER A 33 -25.88 -4.03 -7.92
N GLY A 34 -26.27 -4.94 -7.03
CA GLY A 34 -27.10 -6.11 -7.36
C GLY A 34 -26.37 -7.19 -8.16
N ILE A 35 -25.08 -7.02 -8.45
CA ILE A 35 -24.18 -8.02 -9.06
C ILE A 35 -23.46 -8.76 -7.93
N GLY A 36 -23.22 -10.07 -8.09
CA GLY A 36 -22.36 -10.80 -7.16
C GLY A 36 -20.96 -10.18 -7.12
N TRP A 37 -20.43 -9.86 -5.95
CA TRP A 37 -19.19 -9.11 -5.83
C TRP A 37 -18.18 -9.73 -4.87
N THR A 38 -16.93 -9.31 -5.00
CA THR A 38 -15.85 -9.58 -4.04
C THR A 38 -14.95 -8.37 -3.91
N ILE A 39 -14.68 -7.93 -2.68
CA ILE A 39 -13.77 -6.81 -2.40
C ILE A 39 -12.57 -7.31 -1.62
N LEU A 40 -11.38 -7.04 -2.16
CA LEU A 40 -10.09 -7.28 -1.52
C LEU A 40 -9.42 -5.94 -1.21
N ARG A 41 -9.04 -5.65 0.04
CA ARG A 41 -8.13 -4.53 0.33
C ARG A 41 -6.68 -5.04 0.38
N ALA A 42 -5.78 -4.26 -0.21
CA ALA A 42 -4.34 -4.49 -0.12
C ALA A 42 -3.62 -3.30 0.54
N THR A 43 -2.47 -3.53 1.18
CA THR A 43 -1.58 -2.44 1.59
C THR A 43 -0.91 -1.79 0.37
N GLN A 44 -0.10 -0.75 0.59
CA GLN A 44 0.52 -0.01 -0.53
C GLN A 44 1.44 -0.92 -1.35
N PHE A 45 1.51 -0.71 -2.66
CA PHE A 45 2.44 -1.49 -3.49
C PHE A 45 3.88 -0.99 -3.37
N HIS A 46 4.84 -1.91 -3.54
CA HIS A 46 6.26 -1.58 -3.68
C HIS A 46 6.51 -0.52 -4.76
N ASP A 47 5.82 -0.61 -5.90
CA ASP A 47 5.90 0.37 -6.99
C ASP A 47 5.51 1.79 -6.57
N LEU A 48 4.45 1.93 -5.76
CA LEU A 48 4.01 3.24 -5.28
C LEU A 48 5.10 3.87 -4.40
N LEU A 49 5.70 3.09 -3.50
CA LEU A 49 6.79 3.59 -2.66
C LEU A 49 8.03 3.96 -3.48
N ALA A 50 8.41 3.13 -4.45
CA ALA A 50 9.51 3.45 -5.35
C ALA A 50 9.25 4.74 -6.14
N GLN A 51 8.02 4.97 -6.61
CA GLN A 51 7.64 6.21 -7.28
C GLN A 51 7.72 7.42 -6.34
N VAL A 52 7.20 7.29 -5.11
CA VAL A 52 7.23 8.36 -4.10
C VAL A 52 8.67 8.72 -3.73
N PHE A 53 9.50 7.75 -3.39
CA PHE A 53 10.91 8.00 -3.06
C PHE A 53 11.71 8.48 -4.27
N GLY A 54 11.39 7.99 -5.47
CA GLY A 54 11.95 8.49 -6.71
C GLY A 54 11.67 9.97 -6.91
N SER A 55 10.43 10.40 -6.68
CA SER A 55 10.06 11.82 -6.73
C SER A 55 10.77 12.64 -5.66
N LEU A 56 10.75 12.20 -4.40
CA LEU A 56 11.38 12.90 -3.28
C LEU A 56 12.91 13.00 -3.42
N SER A 57 13.56 11.99 -4.01
CA SER A 57 15.02 11.97 -4.21
C SER A 57 15.54 12.93 -5.28
N LYS A 58 14.65 13.57 -6.07
CA LYS A 58 15.00 14.66 -7.00
C LYS A 58 15.46 15.91 -6.25
N SER A 59 14.94 16.14 -5.06
CA SER A 59 15.42 17.18 -4.14
C SER A 59 16.78 16.80 -3.56
N PRO A 60 17.68 17.76 -3.24
CA PRO A 60 18.91 17.49 -2.51
C PRO A 60 18.66 16.96 -1.08
N LEU A 61 17.45 17.14 -0.54
CA LEU A 61 17.03 16.72 0.79
C LEU A 61 15.66 16.02 0.72
N MET A 62 15.54 14.83 1.32
CA MET A 62 14.26 14.12 1.43
C MET A 62 13.57 14.46 2.75
N LEU A 63 12.41 15.12 2.67
CA LEU A 63 11.54 15.39 3.81
C LEU A 63 10.47 14.30 3.91
N LEU A 64 10.43 13.59 5.03
CA LEU A 64 9.50 12.49 5.26
C LEU A 64 8.59 12.77 6.47
N PRO A 65 7.35 12.28 6.48
CA PRO A 65 6.48 12.41 7.65
C PRO A 65 7.03 11.59 8.83
N ALA A 66 7.36 12.26 9.93
CA ALA A 66 7.93 11.60 11.11
C ALA A 66 6.98 10.55 11.70
N GLY A 67 7.52 9.41 12.13
CA GLY A 67 6.76 8.37 12.84
C GLY A 67 5.76 7.58 12.00
N VAL A 68 5.71 7.80 10.67
CA VAL A 68 4.90 6.97 9.77
C VAL A 68 5.65 5.68 9.44
N ARG A 69 4.90 4.58 9.44
CA ARG A 69 5.33 3.26 8.98
C ARG A 69 4.52 2.88 7.75
N ASP A 70 5.02 1.95 6.95
CA ASP A 70 4.32 1.35 5.82
C ASP A 70 4.53 -0.17 5.82
N GLN A 71 3.72 -0.90 5.07
CA GLN A 71 3.78 -2.36 4.95
C GLN A 71 3.59 -2.77 3.48
N PRO A 72 4.57 -2.48 2.61
CA PRO A 72 4.35 -2.55 1.18
C PRO A 72 4.30 -4.00 0.68
N VAL A 73 3.41 -4.27 -0.28
CA VAL A 73 3.15 -5.61 -0.85
C VAL A 73 3.51 -5.68 -2.33
N ALA A 74 3.86 -6.87 -2.80
CA ALA A 74 4.15 -7.11 -4.21
C ALA A 74 2.86 -7.12 -5.05
N VAL A 75 2.91 -6.48 -6.23
CA VAL A 75 1.77 -6.44 -7.16
C VAL A 75 1.37 -7.84 -7.62
N ALA A 76 2.36 -8.70 -7.92
CA ALA A 76 2.13 -10.06 -8.38
C ALA A 76 1.31 -10.88 -7.38
N GLU A 77 1.63 -10.79 -6.09
CA GLU A 77 0.93 -11.55 -5.04
C GLU A 77 -0.54 -11.12 -4.89
N VAL A 78 -0.82 -9.82 -5.03
CA VAL A 78 -2.20 -9.33 -5.03
C VAL A 78 -2.92 -9.71 -6.32
N ALA A 79 -2.23 -9.72 -7.46
CA ALA A 79 -2.80 -10.15 -8.74
C ALA A 79 -3.15 -11.65 -8.74
N ASP A 80 -2.31 -12.50 -8.17
CA ASP A 80 -2.59 -13.93 -8.00
C ASP A 80 -3.84 -14.12 -7.14
N ARG A 81 -3.92 -13.40 -6.00
CA ARG A 81 -5.10 -13.46 -5.13
C ARG A 81 -6.36 -12.98 -5.82
N LEU A 82 -6.30 -11.90 -6.60
CA LEU A 82 -7.44 -11.41 -7.37
C LEU A 82 -7.89 -12.42 -8.43
N THR A 83 -6.94 -13.11 -9.06
CA THR A 83 -7.21 -14.13 -10.08
C THR A 83 -7.95 -15.32 -9.47
N GLU A 84 -7.48 -15.82 -8.32
CA GLU A 84 -8.17 -16.86 -7.56
C GLU A 84 -9.60 -16.45 -7.19
N LEU A 85 -9.77 -15.23 -6.68
CA LEU A 85 -11.08 -14.71 -6.29
C LEU A 85 -12.01 -14.59 -7.50
N ALA A 86 -11.52 -14.11 -8.64
CA ALA A 86 -12.30 -13.97 -9.87
C ALA A 86 -12.74 -15.29 -10.49
N ALA A 87 -12.00 -16.38 -10.25
CA ALA A 87 -12.37 -17.73 -10.69
C ALA A 87 -13.42 -18.41 -9.77
N GLY A 88 -13.61 -17.87 -8.55
CA GLY A 88 -14.53 -18.41 -7.56
C GLY A 88 -15.95 -17.84 -7.65
N ALA A 89 -16.78 -18.22 -6.69
CA ALA A 89 -18.07 -17.58 -6.48
C ALA A 89 -17.89 -16.22 -5.77
N PRO A 90 -18.82 -15.26 -5.95
CA PRO A 90 -18.86 -14.04 -5.16
C PRO A 90 -18.77 -14.30 -3.65
N ALA A 91 -17.73 -13.75 -3.01
CA ALA A 91 -17.42 -13.98 -1.60
C ALA A 91 -17.65 -12.75 -0.70
N GLY A 92 -18.15 -11.64 -1.24
CA GLY A 92 -18.30 -10.41 -0.48
C GLY A 92 -16.95 -9.81 -0.06
N ARG A 93 -16.88 -9.29 1.15
CA ARG A 93 -15.67 -8.67 1.71
C ARG A 93 -14.72 -9.77 2.20
N VAL A 94 -13.58 -9.95 1.55
CA VAL A 94 -12.58 -10.94 1.98
C VAL A 94 -11.50 -10.33 2.86
N GLU A 95 -10.70 -11.19 3.50
CA GLU A 95 -9.56 -10.79 4.32
C GLU A 95 -8.53 -10.01 3.50
N ASP A 96 -7.92 -9.02 4.15
CA ASP A 96 -6.94 -8.15 3.53
C ASP A 96 -5.63 -8.90 3.20
N VAL A 97 -4.89 -8.36 2.22
CA VAL A 97 -3.55 -8.83 1.83
C VAL A 97 -2.54 -7.74 2.11
N ALA A 98 -1.58 -8.03 2.96
CA ALA A 98 -0.54 -7.09 3.32
C ALA A 98 0.86 -7.63 3.04
N GLY A 99 1.79 -6.70 2.87
CA GLY A 99 3.21 -6.99 2.72
C GLY A 99 3.79 -7.75 3.92
N PRO A 100 4.94 -8.42 3.72
CA PRO A 100 5.53 -9.27 4.76
C PRO A 100 5.97 -8.50 6.01
N GLU A 101 6.30 -7.21 5.88
CA GLU A 101 6.99 -6.45 6.94
C GLU A 101 6.42 -5.05 7.13
N VAL A 102 6.19 -4.67 8.39
CA VAL A 102 5.91 -3.26 8.75
C VAL A 102 7.24 -2.55 8.99
N ARG A 103 7.51 -1.49 8.23
CA ARG A 103 8.79 -0.76 8.28
C ARG A 103 8.58 0.75 8.40
N SER A 104 9.55 1.47 8.97
CA SER A 104 9.46 2.93 9.02
C SER A 104 9.62 3.52 7.62
N PHE A 105 8.92 4.61 7.33
CA PHE A 105 9.02 5.28 6.03
C PHE A 105 10.46 5.72 5.71
N GLU A 106 11.21 6.10 6.75
CA GLU A 106 12.65 6.38 6.65
C GLU A 106 13.47 5.15 6.23
N SER A 107 13.24 3.98 6.85
CA SER A 107 13.99 2.77 6.50
C SER A 107 13.77 2.36 5.04
N LEU A 108 12.53 2.49 4.55
CA LEU A 108 12.14 2.22 3.17
C LEU A 108 12.80 3.25 2.21
N ALA A 109 12.77 4.54 2.56
CA ALA A 109 13.47 5.57 1.79
C ALA A 109 14.98 5.31 1.70
N ARG A 110 15.61 4.89 2.81
CA ARG A 110 17.04 4.53 2.84
C ARG A 110 17.33 3.29 2.00
N ALA A 111 16.45 2.28 1.99
CA ALA A 111 16.57 1.12 1.11
C ALA A 111 16.53 1.54 -0.36
N TYR A 112 15.58 2.39 -0.75
CA TYR A 112 15.49 2.96 -2.10
C TYR A 112 16.74 3.75 -2.50
N LEU A 113 17.26 4.61 -1.62
CA LEU A 113 18.48 5.38 -1.88
C LEU A 113 19.70 4.49 -2.10
N ARG A 114 19.85 3.43 -1.30
CA ARG A 114 20.93 2.44 -1.48
C ARG A 114 20.80 1.71 -2.81
N ALA A 115 19.61 1.19 -3.13
CA ALA A 115 19.38 0.44 -4.36
C ALA A 115 19.58 1.29 -5.62
N THR A 116 19.34 2.61 -5.55
CA THR A 116 19.50 3.51 -6.70
C THR A 116 20.83 4.28 -6.71
N GLY A 117 21.76 3.96 -5.81
CA GLY A 117 23.06 4.63 -5.71
C GLY A 117 22.99 6.13 -5.33
N ARG A 118 21.85 6.61 -4.85
CA ARG A 118 21.64 8.04 -4.54
C ARG A 118 22.05 8.37 -3.11
N ARG A 119 22.75 9.49 -2.95
CA ARG A 119 23.10 10.06 -1.64
C ARG A 119 22.25 11.30 -1.37
N ARG A 120 21.22 11.14 -0.55
CA ARG A 120 20.33 12.23 -0.09
C ARG A 120 20.18 12.15 1.43
N PRO A 121 20.40 13.24 2.18
CA PRO A 121 20.00 13.30 3.58
C PRO A 121 18.49 13.09 3.69
N VAL A 122 18.07 12.44 4.78
CA VAL A 122 16.67 12.18 5.09
C VAL A 122 16.36 12.90 6.39
N LEU A 123 15.36 13.77 6.38
CA LEU A 123 14.87 14.48 7.55
C LEU A 123 13.40 14.14 7.78
N ASN A 124 13.10 13.67 8.99
CA ASN A 124 11.74 13.40 9.41
C ASN A 124 11.12 14.68 9.98
N VAL A 125 9.98 15.07 9.43
CA VAL A 125 9.26 16.30 9.78
C VAL A 125 7.94 15.92 10.45
N PRO A 126 7.67 16.37 11.70
CA PRO A 126 6.36 16.23 12.31
C PRO A 126 5.32 16.99 11.49
N LEU A 127 4.23 16.33 11.14
CA LEU A 127 3.10 16.94 10.45
C LEU A 127 1.90 17.09 11.41
N THR A 128 0.85 17.76 10.95
CA THR A 128 -0.40 17.94 11.71
C THR A 128 -1.60 17.45 10.89
N GLY A 129 -2.76 17.37 11.53
CA GLY A 129 -4.01 16.96 10.87
C GLY A 129 -4.42 15.51 11.11
N LYS A 130 -5.70 15.23 10.87
CA LYS A 130 -6.33 13.92 11.14
C LYS A 130 -5.73 12.80 10.29
N THR A 131 -5.45 13.07 9.02
CA THR A 131 -4.87 12.11 8.08
C THR A 131 -3.48 11.65 8.53
N TYR A 132 -2.59 12.58 8.89
CA TYR A 132 -1.27 12.24 9.41
C TYR A 132 -1.35 11.42 10.70
N ARG A 133 -2.24 11.79 11.63
CA ARG A 133 -2.45 11.01 12.87
C ARG A 133 -2.92 9.58 12.57
N ALA A 134 -3.82 9.40 11.61
CA ALA A 134 -4.31 8.07 11.22
C ALA A 134 -3.20 7.21 10.57
N PHE A 135 -2.37 7.80 9.68
CA PHE A 135 -1.19 7.11 9.12
C PHE A 135 -0.20 6.72 10.22
N ARG A 136 0.12 7.64 11.14
CA ARG A 136 1.03 7.38 12.27
C ARG A 136 0.50 6.30 13.22
N ALA A 137 -0.82 6.25 13.42
CA ALA A 137 -1.47 5.19 14.19
C ALA A 137 -1.47 3.81 13.48
N GLY A 138 -1.00 3.74 12.22
CA GLY A 138 -0.96 2.50 11.46
C GLY A 138 -2.27 2.13 10.79
N GLY A 139 -3.20 3.08 10.61
CA GLY A 139 -4.53 2.80 10.06
C GLY A 139 -4.56 2.36 8.59
N HIS A 140 -3.41 2.15 7.95
CA HIS A 140 -3.26 1.63 6.57
C HIS A 140 -2.38 0.37 6.52
N LEU A 141 -2.07 -0.19 7.70
CA LEU A 141 -1.29 -1.41 7.88
C LEU A 141 -2.25 -2.53 8.27
N ALA A 142 -1.87 -3.77 7.99
CA ALA A 142 -2.55 -4.97 8.46
C ALA A 142 -1.50 -6.02 8.86
N PRO A 143 -0.79 -5.82 9.99
CA PRO A 143 0.27 -6.73 10.45
C PRO A 143 -0.23 -8.16 10.69
N GLU A 144 -1.49 -8.31 11.11
CA GLU A 144 -2.16 -9.59 11.29
C GLU A 144 -2.47 -10.31 9.96
N ARG A 145 -2.34 -9.61 8.83
CA ARG A 145 -2.54 -10.12 7.46
C ARG A 145 -1.27 -10.03 6.60
N ALA A 146 -0.09 -10.14 7.20
CA ALA A 146 1.20 -10.19 6.52
C ALA A 146 1.38 -11.52 5.74
N VAL A 147 0.56 -11.74 4.72
CA VAL A 147 0.56 -12.95 3.89
C VAL A 147 1.40 -12.82 2.62
N GLY A 148 1.77 -11.59 2.24
CA GLY A 148 2.73 -11.34 1.19
C GLY A 148 4.13 -11.83 1.57
N LYS A 149 4.96 -12.18 0.59
CA LYS A 149 6.26 -12.82 0.79
C LYS A 149 7.40 -11.94 0.32
N GLY A 150 7.24 -11.26 -0.82
CA GLY A 150 8.26 -10.40 -1.41
C GLY A 150 8.51 -9.14 -0.58
N THR A 151 9.74 -8.98 -0.10
CA THR A 151 10.19 -7.79 0.63
C THR A 151 10.45 -6.60 -0.30
N PHE A 152 10.50 -5.39 0.27
CA PHE A 152 10.81 -4.19 -0.52
C PHE A 152 12.25 -4.22 -1.05
N GLU A 153 13.20 -4.75 -0.27
CA GLU A 153 14.59 -4.94 -0.68
C GLU A 153 14.72 -5.86 -1.90
N GLU A 154 14.04 -7.01 -1.91
CA GLU A 154 14.04 -7.94 -3.05
C GLU A 154 13.48 -7.27 -4.31
N TYR A 155 12.34 -6.59 -4.18
CA TYR A 155 11.75 -5.80 -5.27
C TYR A 155 12.73 -4.74 -5.80
N LEU A 156 13.42 -4.01 -4.93
CA LEU A 156 14.40 -3.00 -5.35
C LEU A 156 15.60 -3.63 -6.06
N ALA A 157 16.10 -4.77 -5.57
CA ALA A 157 17.23 -5.48 -6.17
C ALA A 157 16.89 -6.06 -7.54
N GLU A 158 15.65 -6.49 -7.76
CA GLU A 158 15.17 -6.91 -9.07
C GLU A 158 14.99 -5.72 -10.02
N ARG A 159 14.33 -4.65 -9.55
CA ARG A 159 13.99 -3.48 -10.38
C ARG A 159 15.21 -2.69 -10.85
N PHE A 160 16.22 -2.54 -10.00
CA PHE A 160 17.41 -1.73 -10.26
C PHE A 160 18.65 -2.59 -10.48
N ARG A 161 18.46 -3.83 -10.95
CA ARG A 161 19.54 -4.68 -11.42
C ARG A 161 20.21 -4.00 -12.62
N ASP A 162 21.54 -3.84 -12.55
CA ASP A 162 22.37 -3.37 -13.66
C ASP A 162 22.35 -4.34 -14.84
#